data_AF-A0A8I1GU71-F1
#
_entry.id   AF-A0A8I1GU71-F1
#
_cell.length_a   1.000
_cell.length_b   1.000
_cell.length_c   1.000
_cell.angle_alpha   90.00
_cell.angle_beta   90.00
_cell.angle_gamma   90.00
#
_symmetry.space_group_name_H-M   'P 1'
#
loop_
_entity.id
_entity.type
_entity.pdbx_description
1 polymer ?
#
loop_
_entity_poly.entity_id
_entity_poly.type
_entity_poly.pdbx_seq_one_letter_code
_entity_poly.pdbx_strand_id
1 'polypeptide(L)' 'VLADQFAKQVDFFSIGTNDLIQNTMAADRMNERVAYLYQPYNPSILRLVKMVIDAAHKEGKWAGMCGEMAGDSLAIPL' A
#
# COMPACT_ATOMS: atom_id res chain seq x y z
N VAL A 1 -10.64 -0.78 -1.48
CA VAL A 1 -11.78 0.12 -1.76
C VAL A 1 -12.75 0.23 -0.56
N LEU A 2 -12.37 -0.21 0.65
CA LEU A 2 -13.21 -0.14 1.86
C LEU A 2 -12.49 0.50 3.05
N ALA A 3 -11.42 1.26 2.78
CA ALA A 3 -10.57 1.80 3.84
C ALA A 3 -11.34 2.73 4.77
N ASP A 4 -12.31 3.50 4.24
CA ASP A 4 -13.21 4.38 5.00
C ASP A 4 -14.14 3.62 5.95
N GLN A 5 -14.62 2.44 5.56
CA GLN A 5 -15.47 1.61 6.40
C GLN A 5 -14.65 0.94 7.50
N PHE A 6 -13.48 0.40 7.15
CA PHE A 6 -12.59 -0.21 8.14
C PHE A 6 -12.00 0.81 9.11
N ALA A 7 -11.72 2.03 8.65
CA ALA A 7 -11.16 3.10 9.47
C ALA A 7 -12.04 3.42 10.68
N LYS A 8 -13.35 3.15 10.66
CA LYS A 8 -14.24 3.34 11.81
C LYS A 8 -14.07 2.26 12.89
N GLN A 9 -13.54 1.10 12.53
CA GLN A 9 -13.54 -0.12 13.35
C GLN A 9 -12.15 -0.52 13.86
N VAL A 10 -11.08 -0.05 13.22
CA VAL A 10 -9.69 -0.40 13.59
C VAL A 10 -9.01 0.75 14.30
N ASP A 11 -7.97 0.53 15.09
CA ASP A 11 -7.23 1.62 15.75
C ASP A 11 -6.23 2.32 14.82
N PHE A 12 -5.69 1.60 13.84
CA PHE A 12 -4.71 2.10 12.86
C PHE A 12 -4.66 1.19 11.63
N PHE A 13 -3.94 1.62 10.59
CA PHE A 13 -3.60 0.78 9.45
C PHE A 13 -2.10 0.49 9.38
N SER A 14 -1.75 -0.70 8.88
CA SER A 14 -0.39 -1.00 8.42
C SER A 14 -0.44 -1.54 7.00
N ILE A 15 0.17 -0.81 6.06
CA ILE A 15 0.15 -1.15 4.65
C ILE A 15 1.29 -2.15 4.36
N GLY A 16 0.91 -3.39 4.06
CA GLY A 16 1.81 -4.41 3.50
C GLY A 16 1.92 -4.22 1.98
N THR A 17 2.88 -3.41 1.51
CA THR A 17 3.00 -3.10 0.07
C THR A 17 3.30 -4.33 -0.78
N ASN A 18 3.95 -5.35 -0.21
CA ASN A 18 4.30 -6.56 -0.92
C ASN A 18 3.07 -7.27 -1.50
N ASP A 19 2.11 -7.56 -0.62
CA ASP A 19 0.86 -8.21 -1.03
C ASP A 19 -0.07 -7.24 -1.74
N LEU A 20 -0.04 -5.95 -1.37
CA LEU A 20 -0.86 -4.94 -2.06
C LEU A 20 -0.49 -4.85 -3.55
N ILE A 21 0.80 -4.80 -3.89
CA ILE A 21 1.27 -4.74 -5.28
C ILE A 21 0.92 -6.04 -6.00
N GLN A 22 1.26 -7.18 -5.41
CA GLN A 22 0.99 -8.50 -6.00
C GLN A 22 -0.49 -8.68 -6.34
N ASN A 23 -1.39 -8.36 -5.42
CA ASN A 23 -2.83 -8.51 -5.62
C ASN A 23 -3.39 -7.47 -6.59
N THR A 24 -2.90 -6.22 -6.56
CA THR A 24 -3.37 -5.16 -7.46
C THR A 24 -2.92 -5.39 -8.90
N MET A 25 -1.70 -5.89 -9.09
CA MET A 25 -1.12 -6.15 -10.41
C MET A 25 -1.41 -7.56 -10.93
N ALA A 26 -2.04 -8.41 -10.11
CA ALA A 26 -2.24 -9.84 -10.39
C ALA A 26 -0.95 -10.56 -10.82
N ALA A 27 0.17 -10.20 -10.18
CA ALA A 27 1.51 -10.67 -10.53
C ALA A 27 2.23 -11.16 -9.28
N ASP A 28 2.47 -12.47 -9.20
CA ASP A 28 3.27 -13.08 -8.14
C ASP A 28 4.73 -12.59 -8.24
N ARG A 29 5.21 -11.94 -7.18
CA ARG A 29 6.56 -11.39 -7.11
C ARG A 29 7.65 -12.44 -7.13
N MET A 30 7.34 -13.69 -6.79
CA MET A 30 8.28 -14.81 -6.84
C MET A 30 8.34 -15.48 -8.22
N ASN A 31 7.43 -15.12 -9.14
CA ASN A 31 7.40 -15.66 -10.49
C ASN A 31 8.18 -14.76 -11.45
N GLU A 32 9.40 -15.18 -11.81
CA GLU A 32 10.30 -14.45 -12.70
C GLU A 32 9.68 -14.08 -14.06
N ARG A 33 8.71 -14.87 -14.56
CA ARG A 33 8.03 -14.60 -15.84
C ARG A 33 7.14 -13.35 -15.81
N VAL A 34 6.71 -12.92 -14.62
CA VAL A 34 5.79 -11.79 -14.43
C VAL A 34 6.34 -10.74 -13.45
N ALA A 35 7.55 -10.92 -12.93
CA ALA A 35 8.17 -10.01 -11.96
C ALA A 35 8.23 -8.54 -12.45
N TYR A 36 8.33 -8.32 -13.77
CA TYR A 36 8.32 -6.97 -14.37
C TYR A 36 6.98 -6.21 -14.19
N LEU A 37 5.89 -6.91 -13.87
CA LEU A 37 4.59 -6.31 -13.55
C LEU A 37 4.49 -5.88 -12.08
N TYR A 38 5.40 -6.37 -11.22
CA TYR A 38 5.49 -5.91 -9.84
C TYR A 38 6.11 -4.52 -9.82
N GLN A 39 5.25 -3.50 -9.81
CA GLN A 39 5.63 -2.09 -9.97
C GLN A 39 5.25 -1.27 -8.72
N PRO A 40 6.17 -1.11 -7.75
CA PRO A 40 5.93 -0.35 -6.52
C PRO A 40 5.49 1.09 -6.79
N TYR A 41 6.15 1.77 -7.74
CA TYR A 41 5.88 3.18 -8.03
C TYR A 41 4.78 3.40 -9.07
N ASN A 42 4.04 2.34 -9.44
CA ASN A 42 2.92 2.50 -10.35
C ASN A 42 1.87 3.45 -9.72
N PRO A 43 1.32 4.42 -10.48
CA PRO A 43 0.35 5.36 -9.95
C PRO A 43 -0.86 4.71 -9.25
N SER A 44 -1.27 3.51 -9.68
CA SER A 44 -2.35 2.76 -9.04
C SER A 44 -2.02 2.38 -7.59
N ILE A 45 -0.77 1.97 -7.32
CA ILE A 45 -0.32 1.61 -5.97
C ILE A 45 -0.26 2.85 -5.08
N LEU A 46 0.36 3.92 -5.58
CA LEU A 46 0.47 5.18 -4.85
C LEU A 46 -0.91 5.77 -4.50
N ARG A 47 -1.88 5.66 -5.41
CA ARG A 47 -3.28 6.05 -5.15
C ARG A 47 -3.94 5.19 -4.08
N LEU A 48 -3.70 3.88 -4.07
CA LEU A 48 -4.23 2.98 -3.04
C LEU A 48 -3.62 3.29 -1.67
N VAL A 49 -2.31 3.51 -1.60
CA VAL A 49 -1.61 3.93 -0.38
C VAL A 49 -2.22 5.24 0.14
N LYS A 50 -2.35 6.24 -0.73
CA LYS A 50 -2.99 7.52 -0.38
C LYS A 50 -4.42 7.34 0.14
N MET A 51 -5.23 6.51 -0.52
CA MET A 51 -6.61 6.25 -0.10
C MET A 51 -6.69 5.66 1.31
N VAL A 52 -5.77 4.76 1.69
CA VAL A 52 -5.71 4.20 3.05
C VAL A 52 -5.28 5.25 4.06
N ILE A 53 -4.25 6.05 3.74
CA ILE A 53 -3.76 7.13 4.61
C ILE A 53 -4.86 8.17 4.84
N ASP A 54 -5.50 8.64 3.79
CA ASP A 54 -6.57 9.65 3.87
C ASP A 54 -7.76 9.13 4.70
N ALA A 55 -8.13 7.85 4.54
CA ALA A 55 -9.21 7.24 5.32
C ALA A 55 -8.86 7.13 6.81
N ALA A 56 -7.62 6.76 7.14
CA ALA A 56 -7.15 6.72 8.52
C ALA A 56 -7.22 8.11 9.17
N HIS A 57 -6.64 9.12 8.51
CA HIS A 57 -6.62 10.49 9.02
C HIS A 57 -8.03 11.09 9.19
N LYS A 58 -8.97 10.75 8.30
CA LYS A 58 -10.36 11.21 8.39
C LYS A 58 -11.05 10.77 9.68
N GLU A 59 -10.69 9.60 10.21
CA GLU A 59 -11.23 9.05 11.47
C GLU A 59 -10.30 9.33 12.67
N GLY A 60 -9.32 10.24 12.52
CA GLY A 60 -8.38 10.61 13.59
C GLY A 60 -7.33 9.54 13.91
N LYS A 61 -7.12 8.59 13.00
CA LYS A 61 -6.22 7.44 13.16
C LYS A 61 -4.98 7.61 12.30
N TRP A 62 -3.96 6.79 12.54
CA TRP A 62 -2.72 6.81 11.78
C TRP A 62 -2.61 5.59 10.86
N ALA A 63 -1.79 5.74 9.81
CA ALA A 63 -1.44 4.67 8.90
C ALA A 63 0.08 4.53 8.80
N GLY A 64 0.59 3.32 9.04
CA GLY A 64 1.99 2.95 8.83
C GLY A 64 2.15 2.05 7.59
N MET A 65 3.40 1.67 7.32
CA MET A 65 3.78 0.76 6.24
C MET A 65 4.85 -0.21 6.74
N CYS A 66 4.70 -1.50 6.44
CA CYS A 66 5.66 -2.55 6.85
C CYS A 66 6.23 -3.35 5.67
N GLY A 67 5.78 -3.09 4.45
CA GLY A 67 6.35 -3.71 3.24
C GLY A 67 7.68 -3.10 2.82
N GLU A 68 8.34 -3.70 1.83
CA GLU A 68 9.69 -3.31 1.39
C GLU A 68 9.77 -1.85 0.92
N MET A 69 8.67 -1.30 0.39
CA MET A 69 8.56 0.10 0.00
C MET A 69 8.81 1.06 1.17
N ALA A 70 8.54 0.66 2.42
CA ALA A 70 8.76 1.51 3.59
C ALA A 70 10.26 1.81 3.84
N GLY A 71 11.15 0.91 3.41
CA GLY A 71 12.60 1.08 3.52
C GLY A 71 13.26 1.58 2.24
N ASP A 72 12.47 1.86 1.20
CA ASP A 72 12.99 2.25 -0.10
C ASP A 72 13.22 3.76 -0.19
N SER A 73 14.48 4.16 -0.36
CA SER A 73 14.88 5.57 -0.48
C SER A 73 14.14 6.35 -1.57
N LEU A 74 13.69 5.71 -2.65
CA LEU A 74 12.94 6.37 -3.72
C LEU A 74 11.47 6.60 -3.35
N ALA A 75 10.93 5.86 -2.39
CA ALA A 75 9.52 5.92 -1.99
C ALA A 75 9.26 6.88 -0.80
N ILE A 76 10.30 7.37 -0.11
CA ILE A 76 10.16 8.11 1.16
C ILE A 76 9.73 9.58 0.99
N PRO A 77 9.93 10.21 -0.16
CA PRO A 77 10.92 11.29 -0.34
C PRO A 77 10.92 12.34 0.80
N LEU A 78 12.11 12.55 1.37
CA LEU A 78 12.49 13.51 2.43
C LEU A 78 12.47 14.97 1.96
#